data_AF-A0A453ENV8-F1
#
_entry.id   AF-A0A453ENV8-F1
#
_cell.length_a   1.000
_cell.length_b   1.000
_cell.length_c   1.000
_cell.angle_alpha   90.00
_cell.angle_beta   90.00
_cell.angle_gamma   90.00
#
_symmetry.space_group_name_H-M   'P 1'
#
loop_
_entity.id
_entity.type
_entity.pdbx_description
1 polymer ?
#
loop_
_entity_poly.entity_id
_entity_poly.type
_entity_poly.pdbx_seq_one_letter_code
_entity_poly.pdbx_strand_id
1 'polypeptide(L)'
;MPLVCPDGAVVAYAWKRQLAGQAGASAVDRTRLALKAFTDQKRRFFPHLEDEVLNHLHDGESGIAKRPRMPAGNGELEEKTLSEILKNLENEVPNMKISTYRRLDWSKRASSLASLMDDDFVDPSKELNLQNMGKLRPGSVTTPIDQVAVIELLVPSIFRVVVSLHPAGSVDPDAVAFFSPTEGGSYLHARGLSVHHVFKHVTEHADKALQYFISVEPSKALSMLLVSCSKF
;
A
#
# COMPACT_ATOMS: atom_id res chain seq x y z
N MET A 1 1.94 -60.26 31.88
CA MET A 1 0.66 -59.58 32.16
C MET A 1 0.91 -58.54 33.23
N PRO A 2 0.67 -57.23 33.02
CA PRO A 2 0.78 -56.29 34.13
C PRO A 2 -0.48 -56.41 35.01
N LEU A 3 -0.26 -56.53 36.32
CA LEU A 3 -1.29 -56.55 37.35
C LEU A 3 -2.07 -55.22 37.36
N VAL A 4 -3.39 -55.32 37.26
CA VAL A 4 -4.31 -54.19 37.36
C VAL A 4 -4.76 -54.09 38.82
N CYS A 5 -4.41 -53.01 39.51
CA CYS A 5 -4.95 -52.71 40.83
C CYS A 5 -6.44 -52.33 40.71
N PRO A 6 -7.30 -52.57 41.72
CA PRO A 6 -8.76 -52.40 41.62
C PRO A 6 -9.23 -50.94 41.67
N ASP A 7 -8.32 -49.97 41.65
CA ASP A 7 -8.64 -48.56 41.88
C ASP A 7 -8.55 -47.77 40.56
N GLY A 8 -9.58 -46.99 40.25
CA GLY A 8 -9.84 -46.30 38.97
C GLY A 8 -8.76 -45.31 38.52
N ALA A 9 -7.67 -45.17 39.27
CA ALA A 9 -6.51 -44.35 38.97
C ALA A 9 -5.79 -44.76 37.67
N VAL A 10 -5.72 -46.05 37.33
CA VAL A 10 -5.08 -46.51 36.07
C VAL A 10 -5.92 -46.11 34.85
N VAL A 11 -7.25 -46.22 34.98
CA VAL A 11 -8.20 -45.79 33.94
C VAL A 11 -8.11 -44.28 33.73
N ALA A 12 -8.07 -43.51 34.82
CA ALA A 12 -7.92 -42.05 34.75
C ALA A 12 -6.58 -41.61 34.14
N TYR A 13 -5.48 -42.30 34.46
CA TYR A 13 -4.16 -42.02 33.91
C TYR A 13 -4.04 -42.37 32.42
N ALA A 14 -4.59 -43.52 32.01
CA ALA A 14 -4.65 -43.92 30.61
C ALA A 14 -5.51 -42.96 29.79
N TRP A 15 -6.68 -42.56 30.32
CA TRP A 15 -7.57 -41.58 29.70
C TRP A 15 -6.91 -40.21 29.53
N LYS A 16 -6.20 -39.72 30.57
CA LYS A 16 -5.44 -38.45 30.49
C LYS A 16 -4.38 -38.49 29.39
N ARG A 17 -3.63 -39.60 29.26
CA ARG A 17 -2.66 -39.76 28.17
C ARG A 17 -3.32 -39.83 26.79
N GLN A 18 -4.46 -40.49 26.68
CA GLN A 18 -5.19 -40.56 25.42
C GLN A 18 -5.69 -39.18 24.97
N LEU A 19 -6.25 -38.39 25.88
CA LEU A 19 -6.66 -37.02 25.59
C LEU A 19 -5.49 -36.14 25.17
N ALA A 20 -4.36 -36.23 25.87
CA ALA A 20 -3.15 -35.50 25.49
C ALA A 20 -2.61 -35.93 24.12
N GLY A 21 -2.62 -37.24 23.82
CA GLY A 21 -2.22 -37.79 22.53
C GLY A 21 -3.13 -37.35 21.38
N GLN A 22 -4.45 -37.37 21.59
CA GLN A 22 -5.43 -36.91 20.60
C GLN A 22 -5.34 -35.39 20.35
N ALA A 23 -5.16 -34.60 21.42
CA ALA A 23 -4.94 -33.16 21.29
C ALA A 23 -3.65 -32.86 20.51
N GLY A 24 -2.57 -33.60 20.78
CA GLY A 24 -1.31 -33.50 20.05
C GLY A 24 -1.47 -33.84 18.56
N ALA A 25 -2.10 -34.96 18.24
CA ALA A 25 -2.36 -35.36 16.85
C ALA A 25 -3.21 -34.31 16.11
N SER A 26 -4.30 -33.85 16.73
CA SER A 26 -5.17 -32.81 16.15
C SER A 26 -4.46 -31.48 15.94
N ALA A 27 -3.55 -31.08 16.84
CA ALA A 27 -2.74 -29.88 16.68
C ALA A 27 -1.77 -29.98 15.50
N VAL A 28 -1.11 -31.14 15.34
CA VAL A 28 -0.21 -31.41 14.20
C VAL A 28 -0.98 -31.37 12.88
N ASP A 29 -2.15 -32.02 12.80
CA ASP A 29 -2.96 -32.04 11.58
C ASP A 29 -3.45 -30.65 11.19
N ARG A 30 -3.90 -29.85 12.16
CA ARG A 30 -4.28 -28.44 11.92
C ARG A 30 -3.10 -27.60 11.44
N THR A 31 -1.93 -27.81 12.02
CA THR A 31 -0.69 -27.11 11.60
C THR A 31 -0.31 -27.48 10.17
N ARG A 32 -0.40 -28.77 9.82
CA ARG A 32 -0.14 -29.26 8.47
C ARG A 32 -1.13 -28.71 7.45
N LEU A 33 -2.42 -28.66 7.78
CA LEU A 33 -3.44 -28.06 6.92
C LEU A 33 -3.23 -26.55 6.74
N ALA A 34 -2.92 -25.82 7.82
CA ALA A 34 -2.62 -24.39 7.77
C ALA A 34 -1.38 -24.12 6.90
N LEU A 35 -0.32 -24.90 7.06
CA LEU A 35 0.89 -24.75 6.26
C LEU A 35 0.63 -25.08 4.78
N LYS A 36 -0.16 -26.12 4.50
CA LYS A 36 -0.57 -26.45 3.12
C LYS A 36 -1.40 -25.34 2.49
N ALA A 37 -2.35 -24.76 3.23
CA ALA A 37 -3.15 -23.63 2.77
C ALA A 37 -2.29 -22.39 2.52
N PHE A 38 -1.33 -22.11 3.41
CA PHE A 38 -0.35 -21.05 3.22
C PHE A 38 0.49 -21.24 1.96
N THR A 39 1.02 -22.45 1.71
CA THR A 39 1.79 -22.74 0.49
C THR A 39 0.93 -22.65 -0.76
N ASP A 40 -0.32 -23.11 -0.73
CA ASP A 40 -1.27 -22.98 -1.85
C ASP A 40 -1.60 -21.51 -2.15
N GLN A 41 -1.84 -20.70 -1.12
CA GLN A 41 -2.01 -19.25 -1.26
C GLN A 41 -0.74 -18.61 -1.82
N LYS A 42 0.44 -18.96 -1.29
CA LYS A 42 1.72 -18.44 -1.79
C LYS A 42 1.88 -18.69 -3.29
N ARG A 43 1.52 -19.88 -3.78
CA ARG A 43 1.56 -20.21 -5.22
C ARG A 43 0.57 -19.41 -6.06
N ARG A 44 -0.61 -19.11 -5.53
CA ARG A 44 -1.62 -18.30 -6.22
C ARG A 44 -1.27 -16.82 -6.27
N PHE A 45 -0.69 -16.29 -5.19
CA PHE A 45 -0.34 -14.87 -5.09
C PHE A 45 1.04 -14.52 -5.66
N PHE A 46 1.97 -15.49 -5.69
CA PHE A 46 3.34 -15.27 -6.18
C PHE A 46 3.79 -16.38 -7.14
N PRO A 47 3.21 -16.47 -8.36
CA PRO A 47 3.54 -17.53 -9.32
C PRO A 47 5.03 -17.54 -9.72
N HIS A 48 5.70 -16.39 -9.68
CA HIS A 48 7.09 -16.22 -10.15
C HIS A 48 8.16 -16.55 -9.11
N LEU A 49 7.79 -16.87 -7.86
CA LEU A 49 8.74 -17.07 -6.75
C LEU A 49 9.24 -18.52 -6.63
N GLU A 50 8.58 -19.48 -7.28
CA GLU A 50 9.01 -20.90 -7.28
C GLU A 50 9.86 -21.26 -8.51
N ASP A 51 9.78 -20.51 -9.61
CA ASP A 51 10.60 -20.75 -10.80
C ASP A 51 12.10 -20.55 -10.52
N GLU A 52 12.51 -19.59 -9.68
CA GLU A 52 13.93 -19.40 -9.33
C GLU A 52 14.51 -20.53 -8.46
N VAL A 53 13.69 -21.23 -7.67
CA VAL A 53 14.17 -22.29 -6.77
C VAL A 53 14.24 -23.64 -7.48
N LEU A 54 13.43 -23.88 -8.53
CA LEU A 54 13.45 -25.13 -9.30
C LEU A 54 14.37 -25.07 -10.54
N ASN A 55 14.62 -23.89 -11.10
CA ASN A 55 15.39 -23.74 -12.35
C ASN A 55 16.91 -23.90 -12.19
N HIS A 56 17.41 -24.12 -10.97
CA HIS A 56 18.84 -24.41 -10.75
C HIS A 56 19.21 -25.89 -10.87
N LEU A 57 18.26 -26.80 -11.17
CA LEU A 57 18.54 -28.24 -11.26
C LEU A 57 18.15 -28.92 -12.58
N HIS A 58 17.60 -28.20 -13.56
CA HIS A 58 17.35 -28.78 -14.88
C HIS A 58 17.74 -27.81 -16.00
N ASP A 59 18.91 -28.09 -16.56
CA ASP A 59 19.29 -27.71 -17.92
C ASP A 59 18.31 -28.35 -18.92
N GLY A 60 17.85 -27.60 -19.93
CA GLY A 60 17.14 -28.12 -21.11
C GLY A 60 15.67 -27.71 -21.30
N GLU A 61 15.49 -26.72 -22.18
CA GLU A 61 14.38 -26.51 -23.15
C GLU A 61 12.89 -26.47 -22.74
N SER A 62 12.34 -25.27 -22.99
CA SER A 62 11.12 -24.98 -23.76
C SER A 62 9.72 -25.33 -23.21
N GLY A 63 9.02 -24.27 -22.81
CA GLY A 63 7.56 -24.23 -22.66
C GLY A 63 7.03 -22.84 -23.00
N ILE A 64 6.80 -22.59 -24.29
CA ILE A 64 6.30 -21.31 -24.84
C ILE A 64 4.86 -21.05 -24.36
N ALA A 65 4.69 -20.20 -23.35
CA ALA A 65 3.45 -19.47 -23.15
C ALA A 65 3.57 -18.14 -23.92
N LYS A 66 2.79 -18.01 -24.99
CA LYS A 66 2.73 -16.81 -25.84
C LYS A 66 2.28 -15.59 -25.02
N ARG A 67 3.23 -14.81 -24.48
CA ARG A 67 3.02 -13.38 -24.22
C ARG A 67 2.98 -12.65 -25.56
N PRO A 68 2.12 -11.64 -25.76
CA PRO A 68 2.28 -10.72 -26.89
C PRO A 68 3.61 -9.99 -26.71
N ARG A 69 4.63 -10.38 -27.49
CA ARG A 69 5.82 -9.57 -27.71
C ARG A 69 5.40 -8.41 -28.59
N MET A 70 5.22 -7.24 -27.98
CA MET A 70 5.25 -5.98 -28.72
C MET A 70 6.72 -5.57 -28.94
N PRO A 71 7.03 -4.93 -30.08
CA PRO A 71 8.39 -4.69 -30.51
C PRO A 71 9.14 -3.87 -29.47
N ALA A 72 10.38 -4.28 -29.19
CA ALA A 72 11.37 -3.47 -28.50
C ALA A 72 11.57 -2.19 -29.31
N GLY A 73 10.85 -1.14 -28.93
CA GLY A 73 11.19 0.21 -29.30
C GLY A 73 12.47 0.54 -28.57
N ASN A 74 13.57 0.63 -29.31
CA ASN A 74 14.78 1.34 -28.90
C ASN A 74 14.37 2.78 -28.55
N GLY A 75 14.10 3.01 -27.27
CA GLY A 75 14.04 4.32 -26.65
C GLY A 75 14.83 4.17 -25.37
N GLU A 76 15.97 4.84 -25.32
CA GLU A 76 16.76 5.05 -24.12
C GLU A 76 15.82 5.30 -22.94
N LEU A 77 15.86 4.41 -21.94
CA LEU A 77 15.01 4.46 -20.76
C LEU A 77 15.45 5.67 -19.93
N GLU A 78 14.93 6.87 -20.25
CA GLU A 78 15.02 8.00 -19.32
C GLU A 78 14.22 7.64 -18.08
N GLU A 79 14.91 7.13 -17.06
CA GLU A 79 14.38 7.00 -15.71
C GLU A 79 14.10 8.41 -15.18
N LYS A 80 12.87 8.87 -15.40
CA LYS A 80 12.43 10.17 -14.90
C LYS A 80 12.54 10.18 -13.38
N THR A 81 13.33 11.12 -12.88
CA THR A 81 13.49 11.31 -11.43
C THR A 81 12.16 11.75 -10.84
N LEU A 82 11.88 11.39 -9.57
CA LEU A 82 10.66 11.81 -8.85
C LEU A 82 10.39 13.32 -9.00
N SER A 83 11.42 14.15 -8.89
CA SER A 83 11.33 15.61 -9.10
C SER A 83 10.82 16.01 -10.48
N GLU A 84 11.23 15.29 -11.52
CA GLU A 84 10.79 15.55 -12.89
C GLU A 84 9.32 15.15 -13.06
N ILE A 85 8.94 13.99 -12.51
CA ILE A 85 7.54 13.53 -12.52
C ILE A 85 6.63 14.56 -11.84
N LEU A 86 7.00 15.05 -10.65
CA LEU A 86 6.20 16.03 -9.92
C LEU A 86 6.12 17.38 -10.64
N LYS A 87 7.23 17.86 -11.23
CA LYS A 87 7.22 19.11 -12.02
C LYS A 87 6.35 19.00 -13.26
N ASN A 88 6.41 17.87 -13.97
CA ASN A 88 5.56 17.62 -15.13
C ASN A 88 4.08 17.63 -14.73
N LEU A 89 3.74 17.04 -13.59
CA LEU A 89 2.37 17.02 -13.07
C LEU A 89 1.85 18.41 -12.69
N GLU A 90 2.68 19.24 -12.06
CA GLU A 90 2.34 20.62 -11.69
C GLU A 90 2.02 21.48 -12.92
N ASN A 91 2.72 21.24 -14.04
CA ASN A 91 2.46 21.92 -15.31
C ASN A 91 1.14 21.47 -15.98
N GLU A 92 0.70 20.22 -15.78
CA GLU A 92 -0.54 19.73 -16.39
C GLU A 92 -1.80 20.25 -15.71
N VAL A 93 -1.79 20.40 -14.37
CA VAL A 93 -2.96 20.85 -13.60
C VAL A 93 -2.59 22.01 -12.67
N PRO A 94 -2.74 23.27 -13.11
CA PRO A 94 -2.24 24.44 -12.39
C PRO A 94 -2.96 24.71 -11.05
N ASN A 95 -4.16 24.17 -10.86
CA ASN A 95 -4.93 24.32 -9.61
C ASN A 95 -4.59 23.26 -8.55
N MET A 96 -3.75 22.28 -8.89
CA MET A 96 -3.39 21.18 -8.00
C MET A 96 -2.19 21.56 -7.15
N LYS A 97 -2.34 21.44 -5.82
CA LYS A 97 -1.24 21.57 -4.86
C LYS A 97 -0.63 20.20 -4.63
N ILE A 98 0.67 20.09 -4.89
CA ILE A 98 1.45 18.86 -4.64
C ILE A 98 2.29 19.09 -3.39
N SER A 99 2.33 18.11 -2.49
CA SER A 99 3.16 18.17 -1.30
C SER A 99 3.74 16.81 -0.96
N THR A 100 4.99 16.77 -0.50
CA THR A 100 5.72 15.51 -0.23
C THR A 100 6.14 15.40 1.22
N TYR A 101 6.03 14.19 1.78
CA TYR A 101 6.23 13.95 3.20
C TYR A 101 7.01 12.66 3.47
N ARG A 102 7.72 12.64 4.60
CA ARG A 102 8.03 11.39 5.29
C ARG A 102 6.76 10.83 5.92
N ARG A 103 6.69 9.51 6.17
CA ARG A 103 5.49 8.87 6.77
C ARG A 103 5.07 9.51 8.09
N LEU A 104 6.03 9.85 8.96
CA LEU A 104 5.73 10.49 10.25
C LEU A 104 5.24 11.93 10.10
N ASP A 105 5.82 12.68 9.17
CA ASP A 105 5.44 14.07 8.92
C ASP A 105 4.05 14.14 8.28
N TRP A 106 3.70 13.17 7.43
CA TRP A 106 2.34 12.98 6.94
C TRP A 106 1.36 12.71 8.09
N SER A 107 1.67 11.80 9.01
CA SER A 107 0.79 11.47 10.15
C SER A 107 0.48 12.71 11.02
N LYS A 108 1.48 13.55 11.28
CA LYS A 108 1.29 14.83 11.98
C LYS A 108 0.37 15.77 11.21
N ARG A 109 0.59 15.91 9.89
CA ARG A 109 -0.22 16.76 9.02
C ARG A 109 -1.66 16.26 8.90
N ALA A 110 -1.87 14.97 8.70
CA ALA A 110 -3.18 14.35 8.64
C ALA A 110 -3.98 14.61 9.92
N SER A 111 -3.33 14.47 11.08
CA SER A 111 -3.95 14.74 12.39
C SER A 111 -4.32 16.21 12.57
N SER A 112 -3.52 17.15 12.06
CA SER A 112 -3.82 18.59 12.15
C SER A 112 -4.92 19.07 11.20
N LEU A 113 -5.30 18.28 10.19
CA LEU A 113 -6.41 18.63 9.30
C LEU A 113 -7.77 18.51 10.01
N ALA A 114 -7.88 17.64 11.03
CA ALA A 114 -9.12 17.44 11.77
C ALA A 114 -9.52 18.65 12.63
N SER A 115 -8.56 19.42 13.14
CA SER A 115 -8.84 20.57 14.01
C SER A 115 -9.44 21.78 13.29
N LEU A 116 -9.64 21.70 11.97
CA LEU A 116 -10.31 22.74 11.18
C LEU A 116 -11.84 22.64 11.24
N MET A 117 -12.39 21.53 11.74
CA MET A 117 -13.83 21.25 11.68
C MET A 117 -14.64 21.81 12.86
N ASP A 118 -14.01 22.31 13.93
CA ASP A 118 -14.69 22.66 15.19
C ASP A 118 -15.05 24.15 15.35
N ASP A 119 -14.78 25.02 14.37
CA ASP A 119 -15.11 26.45 14.46
C ASP A 119 -16.11 26.84 13.36
N ASP A 120 -17.40 26.81 13.72
CA ASP A 120 -18.47 27.50 12.99
C ASP A 120 -18.09 28.99 12.85
N PHE A 121 -18.20 29.51 11.62
CA PHE A 121 -17.60 30.77 11.11
C PHE A 121 -16.15 30.63 10.61
N VAL A 122 -16.04 30.18 9.36
CA VAL A 122 -14.80 30.28 8.56
C VAL A 122 -14.53 31.76 8.27
N ASP A 123 -13.73 32.40 9.12
CA ASP A 123 -12.99 33.61 8.76
C ASP A 123 -11.84 33.20 7.83
N PRO A 124 -11.77 33.72 6.58
CA PRO A 124 -10.67 33.46 5.63
C PRO A 124 -9.28 33.73 6.22
N SER A 125 -9.20 34.53 7.29
CA SER A 125 -7.97 34.82 8.02
C SER A 125 -7.37 33.60 8.74
N LYS A 126 -8.20 32.63 9.19
CA LYS A 126 -7.73 31.41 9.89
C LYS A 126 -7.20 30.35 8.93
N GLU A 127 -7.75 30.27 7.72
CA GLU A 127 -7.22 29.44 6.62
C GLU A 127 -5.83 29.94 6.17
N LEU A 128 -5.64 31.27 6.16
CA LEU A 128 -4.33 31.93 6.00
C LEU A 128 -3.38 31.74 7.19
N ASN A 129 -3.90 31.57 8.42
CA ASN A 129 -3.08 31.44 9.62
C ASN A 129 -2.49 30.04 9.80
N LEU A 130 -3.16 28.99 9.31
CA LEU A 130 -2.58 27.64 9.25
C LEU A 130 -1.58 27.48 8.10
N GLN A 131 -1.76 28.23 7.01
CA GLN A 131 -0.67 28.45 6.04
C GLN A 131 0.51 29.24 6.68
N ASN A 132 0.24 30.05 7.72
CA ASN A 132 1.28 30.81 8.45
C ASN A 132 1.94 30.07 9.62
N MET A 133 1.34 29.04 10.22
CA MET A 133 2.09 28.16 11.13
C MET A 133 3.08 27.27 10.35
N GLY A 134 2.89 27.16 9.04
CA GLY A 134 3.88 26.71 8.06
C GLY A 134 4.85 27.80 7.59
N LYS A 135 4.79 29.04 8.10
CA LYS A 135 5.84 30.06 7.88
C LYS A 135 7.03 29.86 8.82
N LEU A 136 7.64 28.69 8.73
CA LEU A 136 9.08 28.69 8.51
C LEU A 136 9.31 28.97 7.02
N ARG A 137 9.16 30.25 6.64
CA ARG A 137 9.62 30.84 5.38
C ARG A 137 8.87 30.38 4.10
N PRO A 138 8.54 31.30 3.16
CA PRO A 138 8.22 30.94 1.78
C PRO A 138 9.52 30.45 1.13
N GLY A 139 9.79 29.17 1.33
CA GLY A 139 10.99 28.49 0.90
C GLY A 139 10.83 27.03 1.24
N SER A 140 10.10 26.31 0.38
CA SER A 140 10.37 24.90 0.07
C SER A 140 10.95 24.10 1.24
N VAL A 141 10.15 23.73 2.24
CA VAL A 141 10.48 22.53 3.02
C VAL A 141 10.09 21.34 2.15
N THR A 142 10.79 21.21 1.02
CA THR A 142 10.78 19.99 0.23
C THR A 142 11.41 18.94 1.10
N THR A 143 10.62 17.94 1.50
CA THR A 143 11.19 16.70 2.01
C THR A 143 12.26 16.29 1.00
N PRO A 144 13.52 16.07 1.43
CA PRO A 144 14.57 15.72 0.49
C PRO A 144 14.13 14.45 -0.25
N ILE A 145 14.38 14.43 -1.56
CA ILE A 145 13.73 13.49 -2.50
C ILE A 145 13.94 12.04 -2.08
N ASP A 146 15.10 11.74 -1.50
CA ASP A 146 15.50 10.45 -0.92
C ASP A 146 14.63 9.96 0.24
N GLN A 147 13.84 10.84 0.86
CA GLN A 147 13.04 10.55 2.05
C GLN A 147 11.54 10.72 1.82
N VAL A 148 11.14 11.05 0.59
CA VAL A 148 9.72 11.15 0.22
C VAL A 148 9.10 9.76 0.28
N ALA A 149 8.16 9.57 1.19
CA ALA A 149 7.42 8.32 1.33
C ALA A 149 5.93 8.48 1.08
N VAL A 150 5.44 9.71 1.07
CA VAL A 150 4.03 10.04 0.81
C VAL A 150 3.97 11.28 -0.08
N ILE A 151 3.16 11.22 -1.12
CA ILE A 151 2.79 12.35 -1.97
C ILE A 151 1.33 12.67 -1.67
N GLU A 152 1.04 13.91 -1.32
CA GLU A 152 -0.31 14.43 -1.31
C GLU A 152 -0.56 15.26 -2.56
N LEU A 153 -1.68 14.99 -3.23
CA LEU A 153 -2.25 15.85 -4.25
C LEU A 153 -3.54 16.47 -3.69
N LEU A 154 -3.66 17.79 -3.75
CA LEU A 154 -4.86 18.49 -3.29
C LEU A 154 -5.35 19.41 -4.40
N VAL A 155 -6.55 19.13 -4.91
CA VAL A 155 -7.29 20.08 -5.75
C VAL A 155 -8.40 20.67 -4.87
N PRO A 156 -8.31 21.96 -4.49
CA PRO A 156 -9.31 22.58 -3.64
C PRO A 156 -10.72 22.38 -4.19
N SER A 157 -11.67 22.05 -3.32
CA SER A 157 -13.08 21.78 -3.65
C SER A 157 -13.38 20.50 -4.46
N ILE A 158 -12.38 19.76 -4.94
CA ILE A 158 -12.61 18.51 -5.69
C ILE A 158 -12.20 17.29 -4.86
N PHE A 159 -10.91 17.11 -4.59
CA PHE A 159 -10.41 15.95 -3.83
C PHE A 159 -9.07 16.22 -3.15
N ARG A 160 -8.71 15.29 -2.26
CA ARG A 160 -7.37 15.06 -1.73
C ARG A 160 -6.96 13.62 -2.04
N VAL A 161 -5.79 13.42 -2.65
CA VAL A 161 -5.19 12.11 -2.90
C VAL A 161 -3.96 11.94 -2.04
N VAL A 162 -3.82 10.75 -1.46
CA VAL A 162 -2.64 10.34 -0.71
C VAL A 162 -2.04 9.13 -1.40
N VAL A 163 -0.84 9.29 -1.96
CA VAL A 163 -0.07 8.22 -2.59
C VAL A 163 1.09 7.86 -1.67
N SER A 164 1.29 6.58 -1.40
CA SER A 164 2.45 6.08 -0.66
C SER A 164 3.49 5.50 -1.62
N LEU A 165 4.76 5.71 -1.28
CA LEU A 165 5.92 5.19 -2.01
C LEU A 165 6.68 4.19 -1.14
N HIS A 166 7.16 3.11 -1.75
CA HIS A 166 7.96 2.10 -1.06
C HIS A 166 9.06 1.53 -1.96
N PRO A 167 10.35 1.69 -1.60
CA PRO A 167 10.88 2.34 -0.39
C PRO A 167 10.74 3.88 -0.43
N ALA A 168 11.06 4.55 0.68
CA ALA A 168 11.10 6.02 0.67
C ALA A 168 12.16 6.51 -0.32
N GLY A 169 11.83 7.56 -1.08
CA GLY A 169 12.65 8.14 -2.13
C GLY A 169 12.63 7.40 -3.47
N SER A 170 11.90 6.29 -3.56
CA SER A 170 11.65 5.60 -4.83
C SER A 170 10.61 6.31 -5.68
N VAL A 171 10.44 5.83 -6.92
CA VAL A 171 9.31 6.14 -7.79
C VAL A 171 8.28 5.01 -7.81
N ASP A 172 8.29 4.15 -6.79
CA ASP A 172 7.47 2.93 -6.72
C ASP A 172 6.24 3.17 -5.83
N PRO A 173 5.05 3.38 -6.41
CA PRO A 173 3.82 3.59 -5.65
C PRO A 173 3.31 2.26 -5.09
N ASP A 174 3.03 2.20 -3.78
CA ASP A 174 2.53 0.98 -3.13
C ASP A 174 1.07 1.05 -2.69
N ALA A 175 0.51 2.26 -2.58
CA ALA A 175 -0.90 2.48 -2.27
C ALA A 175 -1.37 3.87 -2.67
N VAL A 176 -2.68 4.02 -2.89
CA VAL A 176 -3.36 5.28 -3.20
C VAL A 176 -4.72 5.33 -2.55
N ALA A 177 -5.10 6.48 -1.99
CA ALA A 177 -6.43 6.72 -1.46
C ALA A 177 -6.92 8.14 -1.77
N PHE A 178 -8.22 8.25 -2.05
CA PHE A 178 -8.93 9.51 -2.29
C PHE A 178 -9.77 9.87 -1.06
N PHE A 179 -9.83 11.17 -0.79
CA PHE A 179 -10.58 11.78 0.30
C PHE A 179 -11.22 13.09 -0.18
N SER A 180 -12.26 13.54 0.52
CA SER A 180 -12.76 14.90 0.39
C SER A 180 -11.64 15.91 0.71
N PRO A 181 -11.60 17.08 0.05
CA PRO A 181 -10.67 18.15 0.42
C PRO A 181 -10.76 18.55 1.90
N THR A 182 -11.97 18.43 2.48
CA THR A 182 -12.29 18.83 3.85
C THR A 182 -12.08 17.72 4.88
N GLU A 183 -11.75 16.50 4.46
CA GLU A 183 -11.44 15.42 5.40
C GLU A 183 -10.10 15.65 6.09
N GLY A 184 -10.05 15.24 7.36
CA GLY A 184 -8.90 15.38 8.23
C GLY A 184 -8.93 14.36 9.36
N GLY A 185 -7.75 14.03 9.91
CA GLY A 185 -7.59 13.09 11.01
C GLY A 185 -6.61 11.97 10.72
N SER A 186 -6.33 11.16 11.74
CA SER A 186 -5.34 10.08 11.68
C SER A 186 -5.68 8.95 10.70
N TYR A 187 -6.93 8.87 10.22
CA TYR A 187 -7.37 7.87 9.23
C TYR A 187 -6.99 8.24 7.79
N LEU A 188 -6.54 9.48 7.53
CA LEU A 188 -6.07 9.89 6.21
C LEU A 188 -4.68 9.29 5.97
N HIS A 189 -4.63 8.16 5.28
CA HIS A 189 -3.39 7.56 4.78
C HIS A 189 -3.66 6.83 3.45
N ALA A 190 -2.61 6.45 2.73
CA ALA A 190 -2.72 5.89 1.37
C ALA A 190 -3.47 4.54 1.26
N ARG A 191 -3.76 3.88 2.39
CA ARG A 191 -4.61 2.67 2.48
C ARG A 191 -5.89 2.92 3.30
N GLY A 192 -6.17 4.19 3.59
CA GLY A 192 -7.31 4.60 4.38
C GLY A 192 -8.56 4.62 3.54
N LEU A 193 -9.70 4.78 4.22
CA LEU A 193 -11.00 4.90 3.58
C LEU A 193 -11.58 6.27 3.93
N SER A 194 -12.01 7.00 2.91
CA SER A 194 -12.78 8.23 3.10
C SER A 194 -14.09 7.93 3.83
N VAL A 195 -14.61 8.90 4.59
CA VAL A 195 -15.95 8.81 5.17
C VAL A 195 -17.06 8.96 4.11
N HIS A 196 -16.75 9.58 2.98
CA HIS A 196 -17.69 9.80 1.88
C HIS A 196 -17.64 8.66 0.86
N HIS A 197 -18.81 8.14 0.49
CA HIS A 197 -18.93 6.98 -0.41
C HIS A 197 -18.32 7.19 -1.80
N VAL A 198 -18.42 8.39 -2.37
CA VAL A 198 -17.83 8.71 -3.68
C VAL A 198 -16.32 8.44 -3.67
N PHE A 199 -15.60 8.95 -2.68
CA PHE A 199 -14.15 8.79 -2.62
C PHE A 199 -13.71 7.37 -2.27
N LYS A 200 -14.54 6.58 -1.56
CA LYS A 200 -14.31 5.13 -1.41
C LYS A 200 -14.31 4.44 -2.77
N HIS A 201 -15.33 4.68 -3.60
CA HIS A 201 -15.40 4.08 -4.93
C HIS A 201 -14.28 4.55 -5.86
N VAL A 202 -13.93 5.84 -5.83
CA VAL A 202 -12.77 6.34 -6.60
C VAL A 202 -11.49 5.65 -6.14
N THR A 203 -11.29 5.46 -4.83
CA THR A 203 -10.15 4.73 -4.27
C THR A 203 -10.09 3.29 -4.77
N GLU A 204 -11.22 2.55 -4.82
CA GLU A 204 -11.27 1.18 -5.34
C GLU A 204 -10.84 1.10 -6.81
N HIS A 205 -11.20 2.10 -7.62
CA HIS A 205 -10.80 2.16 -9.03
C HIS A 205 -9.32 2.55 -9.17
N ALA A 206 -8.86 3.51 -8.36
CA ALA A 206 -7.47 3.94 -8.34
C ALA A 206 -6.52 2.81 -7.91
N ASP A 207 -6.93 2.00 -6.92
CA ASP A 207 -6.15 0.83 -6.48
C ASP A 207 -6.03 -0.23 -7.58
N LYS A 208 -7.14 -0.54 -8.27
CA LYS A 208 -7.10 -1.43 -9.45
C LYS A 208 -6.22 -0.88 -10.56
N ALA A 209 -6.29 0.42 -10.83
CA ALA A 209 -5.45 1.08 -11.82
C ALA A 209 -3.97 1.02 -11.43
N LEU A 210 -3.65 1.25 -10.15
CA LEU A 210 -2.30 1.10 -9.61
C LEU A 210 -1.76 -0.32 -9.83
N GLN A 211 -2.52 -1.35 -9.46
CA GLN A 211 -2.11 -2.74 -9.69
C GLN A 211 -1.87 -3.04 -11.18
N TYR A 212 -2.73 -2.50 -12.06
CA TYR A 212 -2.54 -2.62 -13.50
C TYR A 212 -1.26 -1.92 -13.97
N PHE A 213 -1.02 -0.68 -13.55
CA PHE A 213 0.17 0.09 -13.93
C PHE A 213 1.47 -0.59 -13.49
N ILE A 214 1.50 -1.10 -12.26
CA ILE A 214 2.63 -1.90 -11.75
C ILE A 214 2.82 -3.15 -12.61
N SER A 215 1.74 -3.83 -13.02
CA SER A 215 1.84 -5.06 -13.82
C SER A 215 2.33 -4.84 -15.26
N VAL A 216 2.02 -3.67 -15.84
CA VAL A 216 2.33 -3.35 -17.24
C VAL A 216 3.70 -2.71 -17.38
N GLU A 217 3.97 -1.65 -16.62
CA GLU A 217 5.21 -0.89 -16.71
C GLU A 217 5.57 -0.27 -15.34
N PRO A 218 6.24 -1.04 -14.45
CA PRO A 218 6.57 -0.60 -13.09
C PRO A 218 7.32 0.73 -13.04
N SER A 219 8.29 0.94 -13.95
CA SER A 219 9.12 2.16 -14.02
C SER A 219 8.33 3.43 -14.33
N LYS A 220 7.13 3.30 -14.92
CA LYS A 220 6.21 4.41 -15.21
C LYS A 220 4.94 4.35 -14.35
N ALA A 221 4.85 3.44 -13.39
CA ALA A 221 3.63 3.25 -12.63
C ALA A 221 3.21 4.53 -11.87
N LEU A 222 4.17 5.23 -11.25
CA LEU A 222 3.90 6.50 -10.57
C LEU A 222 3.43 7.59 -11.53
N SER A 223 4.10 7.76 -12.67
CA SER A 223 3.70 8.81 -13.63
C SER A 223 2.32 8.53 -14.22
N MET A 224 2.02 7.28 -14.59
CA MET A 224 0.68 6.87 -15.03
C MET A 224 -0.39 7.08 -13.95
N LEU A 225 -0.09 6.73 -12.69
CA LEU A 225 -1.01 6.92 -11.59
C LEU A 225 -1.33 8.41 -11.36
N LEU A 226 -0.30 9.25 -11.28
CA LEU A 226 -0.45 10.67 -10.98
C LEU A 226 -1.21 11.40 -12.10
N VAL A 227 -0.92 11.09 -13.37
CA VAL A 227 -1.67 11.62 -14.53
C VAL A 227 -3.10 11.09 -14.57
N SER A 228 -3.35 9.88 -14.09
CA SER A 228 -4.73 9.37 -13.95
C SER A 228 -5.48 10.13 -12.87
N CYS A 229 -4.85 10.39 -11.72
CA CYS A 229 -5.44 11.15 -10.62
C CYS A 229 -5.76 12.60 -11.01
N SER A 230 -4.96 13.19 -11.90
CA SER A 230 -5.14 14.58 -12.35
C SER A 230 -6.31 14.79 -13.31
N LYS A 231 -6.90 13.72 -13.85
CA LYS A 231 -8.02 13.75 -14.80
C LYS A 231 -9.40 13.61 -14.15
N PHE A 232 -9.47 13.42 -12.84
CA PHE A 232 -10.72 13.47 -12.06
C PHE A 232 -11.15 14.92 -11.81
#